data_AF-A0A845RWT7-F1
#
_entry.id   AF-A0A845RWT7-F1
#
_cell.length_a   1.000
_cell.length_b   1.000
_cell.length_c   1.000
_cell.angle_alpha   90.00
_cell.angle_beta   90.00
_cell.angle_gamma   90.00
#
_symmetry.space_group_name_H-M   'P 1'
#
loop_
_entity.id
_entity.type
_entity.pdbx_description
1 polymer ?
#
loop_
_entity_poly.entity_id
_entity_poly.type
_entity_poly.pdbx_seq_one_letter_code
_entity_poly.pdbx_strand_id
1 'polypeptide(L)' 'EEFKKITPITGIIMTKLDGTAKGGILVAIAKQFQIPIYAIGVGEKEEDLDNFIARDFVQAFIKN' A
#
# COMPACT_ATOMS: atom_id res chain seq x y z
N GLU A 1 -13.63 5.89 -2.78
CA GLU A 1 -14.72 6.89 -2.62
C GLU A 1 -15.93 6.33 -1.88
N GLU A 2 -16.52 5.20 -2.31
CA GLU A 2 -17.75 4.66 -1.67
C GLU A 2 -17.64 4.46 -0.15
N PHE A 3 -16.54 3.88 0.35
CA PHE A 3 -16.35 3.68 1.79
C PHE A 3 -16.33 5.00 2.59
N LYS A 4 -15.80 6.09 2.01
CA LYS A 4 -15.78 7.42 2.65
C LYS A 4 -17.18 8.02 2.81
N LYS A 5 -18.15 7.59 1.99
CA LYS A 5 -19.56 8.01 2.13
C LYS A 5 -20.24 7.37 3.34
N ILE A 6 -19.72 6.25 3.82
CA ILE A 6 -20.28 5.46 4.91
C ILE A 6 -19.65 5.85 6.25
N THR A 7 -18.31 5.98 6.29
CA THR A 7 -17.57 6.27 7.52
C THR A 7 -16.21 6.92 7.22
N PRO A 8 -15.65 7.74 8.13
CA PRO A 8 -14.29 8.25 7.98
C PRO A 8 -13.26 7.13 7.85
N ILE A 9 -12.45 7.19 6.81
CA ILE A 9 -11.34 6.25 6.58
C ILE A 9 -10.06 6.89 7.09
N THR A 10 -9.43 6.24 8.08
CA THR A 10 -8.24 6.77 8.77
C THR A 10 -6.93 6.16 8.26
N GLY A 11 -7.00 5.13 7.42
CA GLY A 11 -5.83 4.57 6.77
C GLY A 11 -6.14 3.37 5.88
N ILE A 12 -5.08 2.85 5.27
CA ILE A 12 -5.12 1.78 4.28
C ILE A 12 -4.12 0.70 4.67
N ILE A 13 -4.51 -0.55 4.46
CA ILE A 13 -3.61 -1.70 4.33
C ILE A 13 -3.74 -2.20 2.90
N MET A 14 -2.61 -2.42 2.22
CA MET A 14 -2.61 -2.81 0.80
C MET A 14 -1.96 -4.18 0.61
N THR A 15 -2.75 -5.19 0.26
CA THR A 15 -2.28 -6.58 0.07
C THR A 15 -2.03 -6.90 -1.40
N LYS A 16 -1.45 -8.09 -1.65
CA LYS A 16 -1.15 -8.62 -2.98
C LYS A 16 -0.23 -7.70 -3.78
N LEU A 17 0.87 -7.22 -3.20
CA LEU A 17 1.89 -6.37 -3.85
C LEU A 17 3.08 -7.16 -4.41
N ASP A 18 3.00 -8.48 -4.40
CA ASP A 18 3.92 -9.49 -4.95
C ASP A 18 4.26 -9.34 -6.45
N GLY A 19 3.70 -8.36 -7.17
CA GLY A 19 3.94 -8.13 -8.60
C GLY A 19 4.46 -6.73 -8.93
N THR A 20 5.41 -6.63 -9.86
CA THR A 20 6.08 -5.37 -10.28
C THR A 20 5.13 -4.28 -10.80
N ALA A 21 3.98 -4.66 -11.38
CA ALA A 21 2.98 -3.71 -11.88
C ALA A 21 2.18 -3.00 -10.77
N LYS A 22 2.34 -3.40 -9.49
CA LYS A 22 1.48 -2.98 -8.38
C LYS A 22 2.10 -1.85 -7.52
N GLY A 23 3.33 -1.43 -7.83
CA GLY A 23 3.95 -0.27 -7.16
C GLY A 23 3.29 1.06 -7.48
N GLY A 24 2.97 1.26 -8.77
CA GLY A 24 2.39 2.51 -9.26
C GLY A 24 1.01 2.82 -8.68
N ILE A 25 0.20 1.79 -8.41
CA ILE A 25 -1.14 1.99 -7.83
C ILE A 25 -1.06 2.50 -6.38
N LEU A 26 -0.04 2.11 -5.62
CA LEU A 26 0.16 2.58 -4.26
C LEU A 26 0.47 4.08 -4.23
N VAL A 27 1.30 4.56 -5.16
CA VAL A 27 1.60 5.99 -5.33
C VAL A 27 0.35 6.76 -5.74
N ALA A 28 -0.45 6.23 -6.67
CA ALA A 28 -1.69 6.85 -7.12
C ALA A 28 -2.72 6.97 -5.99
N ILE A 29 -2.90 5.90 -5.19
CA ILE A 29 -3.79 5.86 -4.02
C ILE A 29 -3.33 6.87 -2.96
N ALA A 30 -2.03 6.91 -2.64
CA ALA A 30 -1.48 7.87 -1.69
C ALA A 30 -1.75 9.32 -2.13
N LYS A 31 -1.54 9.62 -3.42
CA LYS A 31 -1.80 10.94 -4.00
C LYS A 31 -3.28 11.30 -3.99
N GLN A 32 -4.17 10.37 -4.34
CA GLN A 32 -5.60 10.62 -4.43
C GLN A 32 -6.24 10.81 -3.06
N PHE A 33 -5.93 9.92 -2.10
CA PHE A 33 -6.70 9.86 -0.86
C PHE A 33 -6.04 10.58 0.31
N GLN A 34 -4.72 10.82 0.26
CA GLN A 34 -3.94 11.50 1.31
C GLN A 34 -4.20 10.95 2.72
N ILE A 35 -4.39 9.64 2.84
CA ILE A 35 -4.56 8.94 4.11
C ILE A 35 -3.37 8.01 4.36
N PRO A 36 -2.99 7.76 5.64
CA PRO A 36 -1.88 6.89 5.98
C PRO A 36 -2.03 5.49 5.38
N ILE A 37 -0.93 4.96 4.83
CA ILE A 37 -0.80 3.54 4.53
C ILE A 37 -0.03 2.94 5.70
N TYR A 38 -0.62 1.98 6.41
CA TYR A 38 -0.03 1.39 7.61
C TYR A 38 0.77 0.13 7.31
N ALA A 39 0.29 -0.70 6.38
CA ALA A 39 0.91 -1.98 6.07
C ALA A 39 0.74 -2.36 4.61
N ILE A 40 1.66 -3.21 4.13
CA ILE A 40 1.63 -3.82 2.82
C ILE A 40 1.78 -5.33 2.91
N GLY A 41 1.02 -6.07 2.09
CA GLY A 41 1.13 -7.52 1.96
C GLY A 41 1.75 -7.89 0.61
N VAL A 42 2.89 -8.58 0.61
CA VAL A 42 3.67 -8.93 -0.60
C VAL A 42 3.65 -10.43 -0.92
N GLY A 43 2.67 -11.15 -0.39
CA GLY A 43 2.49 -12.58 -0.59
C GLY A 43 1.19 -13.08 0.05
N GLU A 44 1.12 -14.38 0.28
CA GLU A 44 -0.11 -15.08 0.72
C GLU A 44 -0.03 -15.55 2.18
N LYS A 45 1.14 -15.48 2.81
CA LYS A 45 1.34 -15.92 4.19
C LYS A 45 1.25 -14.76 5.17
N GLU A 46 1.03 -15.07 6.45
CA GLU A 46 1.00 -14.08 7.54
C GLU A 46 2.31 -13.29 7.63
N GLU A 47 3.44 -13.95 7.40
CA GLU A 47 4.79 -13.36 7.37
C GLU A 47 5.00 -12.39 6.21
N ASP A 48 4.12 -12.38 5.20
CA ASP A 48 4.22 -11.50 4.04
C ASP A 48 3.53 -10.13 4.26
N LEU A 49 2.92 -9.92 5.43
CA LEU A 49 2.33 -8.64 5.84
C LEU A 49 3.34 -7.86 6.69
N ASP A 50 3.76 -6.70 6.21
CA ASP A 50 4.74 -5.85 6.89
C ASP A 50 4.27 -4.40 7.00
N ASN A 51 4.84 -3.64 7.94
CA ASN A 51 4.59 -2.22 8.08
C ASN A 51 5.03 -1.47 6.82
N PHE A 52 4.23 -0.49 6.40
CA PHE A 52 4.56 0.32 5.25
C PHE A 52 5.60 1.38 5.62
N ILE A 53 6.81 1.22 5.10
CA ILE A 53 7.86 2.23 5.16
C ILE A 53 8.12 2.73 3.73
N ALA A 54 7.73 3.98 3.46
CA ALA A 54 7.81 4.56 2.11
C ALA A 54 9.22 4.49 1.52
N ARG A 55 10.24 4.67 2.36
CA ARG A 55 11.66 4.58 1.94
C ARG A 55 12.02 3.17 1.47
N ASP A 56 11.59 2.15 2.19
CA ASP A 56 11.93 0.75 1.90
C ASP A 56 11.16 0.28 0.67
N PHE A 57 9.89 0.68 0.58
CA PHE A 57 9.07 0.47 -0.60
C PHE A 57 9.71 1.04 -1.87
N VAL A 58 10.09 2.32 -1.87
CA VAL A 58 10.75 2.94 -3.04
C VAL A 58 12.08 2.26 -3.39
N GLN A 59 12.88 1.87 -2.38
CA GLN A 59 14.13 1.15 -2.62
C GLN A 59 13.91 -0.19 -3.32
N ALA A 60 12.86 -0.93 -2.95
CA ALA A 60 12.52 -2.20 -3.60
C ALA A 60 12.15 -2.04 -5.09
N PHE A 61 11.62 -0.87 -5.49
CA PHE A 61 11.28 -0.58 -6.89
C PHE A 61 12.44 -0.04 -7.73
N ILE A 62 13.42 0.65 -7.14
CA ILE A 62 14.53 1.28 -7.87
C ILE A 62 15.76 0.36 -8.00
N LYS A 63 15.93 -0.60 -7.09
CA LYS A 63 17.08 -1.54 -7.11
C LYS A 63 16.90 -2.74 -8.06
N ASN A 64 15.85 -2.76 -8.87
CA ASN A 64 15.58 -3.77 -9.90
C ASN A 64 15.78 -3.19 -11.31
#